data_AF-A0A428XX96-F1
#
_entry.id   AF-A0A428XX96-F1
#
_cell.length_a   1.000
_cell.length_b   1.000
_cell.length_c   1.000
_cell.angle_alpha   90.00
_cell.angle_beta   90.00
_cell.angle_gamma   90.00
#
_symmetry.space_group_name_H-M   'P 1'
#
loop_
_entity.id
_entity.type
_entity.pdbx_description
1 polymer ?
#
loop_
_entity_poly.entity_id
_entity_poly.type
_entity_poly.pdbx_seq_one_letter_code
_entity_poly.pdbx_strand_id
1 'polypeptide(L)'
;MISTVQDLAAEALFVSYLQPSECPTRQIVEETVTAMLLRHGSDGCAAGVAEEFGDHPEAAVRRMNWVRQELTMLAAPRRPHFAS
;
A
#
# COMPACT_ATOMS: atom_id res chain seq x y z
N MET A 1 -16.20 -4.59 -7.95
CA MET A 1 -16.27 -3.80 -6.70
C MET A 1 -15.10 -4.03 -5.73
N ILE A 2 -14.19 -4.99 -6.00
CA ILE A 2 -12.97 -5.21 -5.17
C ILE A 2 -11.82 -4.25 -5.55
N SER A 3 -11.83 -3.70 -6.78
CA SER A 3 -10.77 -2.80 -7.28
C SER A 3 -10.62 -1.53 -6.45
N THR A 4 -11.73 -0.88 -6.08
CA THR A 4 -11.70 0.43 -5.39
C THR A 4 -11.05 0.38 -4.01
N VAL A 5 -11.21 -0.72 -3.27
CA VAL A 5 -10.56 -0.88 -1.95
C VAL A 5 -9.06 -1.12 -2.09
N GLN A 6 -8.64 -1.86 -3.13
CA GLN A 6 -7.21 -2.08 -3.39
C GLN A 6 -6.53 -0.81 -3.88
N ASP A 7 -7.21 -0.01 -4.71
CA ASP A 7 -6.70 1.28 -5.17
C ASP A 7 -6.55 2.24 -3.99
N LEU A 8 -7.55 2.32 -3.10
CA LEU A 8 -7.48 3.13 -1.88
C LEU A 8 -6.35 2.69 -0.93
N ALA A 9 -6.17 1.38 -0.75
CA ALA A 9 -5.08 0.84 0.05
C ALA A 9 -3.71 1.12 -0.58
N ALA A 10 -3.62 1.09 -1.92
CA ALA A 10 -2.40 1.41 -2.63
C ALA A 10 -2.02 2.88 -2.46
N GLU A 11 -2.97 3.80 -2.63
CA GLU A 11 -2.76 5.23 -2.43
C GLU A 11 -2.30 5.51 -0.99
N ALA A 12 -3.00 4.95 -0.01
CA ALA A 12 -2.68 5.12 1.42
C ALA A 12 -1.29 4.57 1.78
N LEU A 13 -0.94 3.37 1.29
CA LEU A 13 0.37 2.78 1.55
C LEU A 13 1.49 3.54 0.82
N PHE A 14 1.21 4.05 -0.38
CA PHE A 14 2.16 4.82 -1.17
C PHE A 14 2.66 6.05 -0.42
N VAL A 15 1.73 6.84 0.14
CA VAL A 15 2.04 8.08 0.88
C VAL A 15 2.55 7.82 2.31
N SER A 16 2.57 6.57 2.76
CA SER A 16 3.10 6.21 4.08
C SER A 16 4.63 6.27 4.12
N TYR A 17 5.18 6.34 5.33
CA TYR A 17 6.63 6.26 5.55
C TYR A 17 7.16 4.82 5.57
N LEU A 18 6.30 3.79 5.52
CA LEU A 18 6.70 2.39 5.63
C LEU A 18 7.62 1.99 4.48
N GLN A 19 8.78 1.41 4.76
CA GLN A 19 9.79 1.08 3.78
C GLN A 19 9.87 -0.44 3.50
N PRO A 20 10.27 -0.84 2.27
CA PRO A 20 10.53 -2.24 1.95
C PRO A 20 11.56 -2.90 2.88
N SER A 21 12.57 -2.13 3.31
CA SER A 21 13.66 -2.63 4.17
C SER A 21 13.22 -2.99 5.59
N GLU A 22 12.05 -2.53 6.02
CA GLU A 22 11.47 -2.85 7.32
C GLU A 22 10.82 -4.24 7.34
N CYS A 23 10.77 -4.93 6.19
CA CYS A 23 10.16 -6.25 6.04
C CYS A 23 8.77 -6.34 6.70
N PRO A 24 7.82 -5.45 6.31
CA PRO A 24 6.59 -5.27 7.06
C PRO A 24 5.74 -6.55 7.06
N THR A 25 5.13 -6.82 8.20
CA THR A 25 4.14 -7.90 8.29
C THR A 25 2.80 -7.43 7.74
N ARG A 26 1.91 -8.38 7.40
CA ARG A 26 0.53 -8.09 6.98
C ARG A 26 -0.19 -7.12 7.91
N GLN A 27 -0.06 -7.34 9.22
CA GLN A 27 -0.73 -6.50 10.21
C GLN A 27 -0.21 -5.06 10.17
N ILE A 28 1.11 -4.87 10.06
CA ILE A 28 1.72 -3.53 9.97
C ILE A 28 1.22 -2.80 8.72
N VAL A 29 1.11 -3.48 7.59
CA VAL A 29 0.60 -2.87 6.36
C VAL A 29 -0.87 -2.45 6.53
N GLU A 30 -1.72 -3.31 7.09
CA GLU A 30 -3.15 -3.01 7.32
C GLU A 30 -3.35 -1.82 8.29
N GLU A 31 -2.57 -1.79 9.38
CA GLU A 31 -2.58 -0.69 10.35
C GLU A 31 -2.08 0.61 9.72
N THR A 32 -1.03 0.54 8.91
CA THR A 32 -0.48 1.71 8.19
C THR A 32 -1.48 2.27 7.19
N VAL A 33 -2.12 1.43 6.38
CA VAL A 33 -3.17 1.84 5.44
C VAL A 33 -4.30 2.53 6.20
N THR A 34 -4.76 1.95 7.29
CA THR A 34 -5.82 2.53 8.12
C THR A 34 -5.41 3.88 8.69
N ALA A 35 -4.19 4.00 9.21
CA ALA A 35 -3.67 5.24 9.77
C ALA A 35 -3.56 6.35 8.72
N MET A 36 -3.10 6.04 7.52
CA MET A 36 -2.98 7.02 6.43
C MET A 36 -4.35 7.48 5.92
N LEU A 37 -5.31 6.58 5.80
CA LEU A 37 -6.69 6.93 5.43
C LEU A 37 -7.38 7.79 6.49
N LEU A 38 -7.17 7.51 7.78
CA LEU A 38 -7.71 8.35 8.85
C LEU A 38 -7.06 9.74 8.89
N ARG A 39 -5.78 9.83 8.54
CA ARG A 39 -5.02 11.08 8.60
C ARG A 39 -5.29 11.99 7.39
N HIS A 40 -5.34 11.42 6.19
CA HIS A 40 -5.38 12.18 4.94
C HIS A 40 -6.70 12.05 4.18
N GLY A 41 -7.54 11.07 4.52
CA GLY A 41 -8.69 10.69 3.69
C GLY A 41 -8.26 10.08 2.36
N SER A 42 -9.24 9.64 1.55
CA SER A 42 -8.99 9.14 0.19
C SER A 42 -8.34 10.21 -0.69
N ASP A 43 -8.94 11.40 -0.71
CA ASP A 43 -8.55 12.46 -1.64
C ASP A 43 -7.15 13.01 -1.30
N GLY A 44 -6.80 13.07 0.00
CA GLY A 44 -5.46 13.45 0.41
C GLY A 44 -4.40 12.39 0.08
N CYS A 45 -4.74 11.10 0.15
CA CYS A 45 -3.84 10.04 -0.31
C CYS A 45 -3.64 10.12 -1.84
N ALA A 46 -4.73 10.28 -2.60
CA ALA A 46 -4.66 10.44 -4.05
C ALA A 46 -3.87 11.70 -4.47
N ALA A 47 -4.04 12.81 -3.75
CA ALA A 47 -3.28 14.04 -3.97
C ALA A 47 -1.77 13.83 -3.73
N GLY A 48 -1.39 13.16 -2.64
CA GLY A 48 0.02 12.86 -2.35
C GLY A 48 0.65 11.92 -3.39
N VAL A 49 -0.13 10.98 -3.94
CA VAL A 49 0.32 10.19 -5.10
C VAL A 49 0.55 11.08 -6.31
N ALA A 50 -0.42 11.95 -6.65
CA ALA A 50 -0.31 12.83 -7.80
C ALA A 50 0.88 13.81 -7.70
N GLU A 51 1.15 14.34 -6.51
CA GLU A 51 2.27 15.22 -6.22
C GLU A 51 3.61 14.51 -6.50
N GLU A 52 3.83 13.34 -5.90
CA GLU A 52 5.06 12.56 -6.11
C GLU A 52 5.27 12.12 -7.56
N PHE A 53 4.18 11.78 -8.28
CA PHE A 53 4.27 11.46 -9.71
C PHE A 53 4.57 12.69 -10.57
N GLY A 54 4.20 13.89 -10.14
CA GLY A 54 4.54 15.15 -10.81
C GLY A 54 5.99 15.57 -10.57
N ASP A 55 6.45 15.47 -9.33
CA ASP A 55 7.77 15.95 -8.92
C ASP A 55 8.89 14.92 -9.18
N HIS A 56 8.61 13.64 -8.91
CA HIS A 56 9.60 12.56 -8.92
C HIS A 56 9.04 11.27 -9.56
N PRO A 57 8.70 11.29 -10.86
CA PRO A 57 7.99 10.20 -11.52
C PRO A 57 8.71 8.84 -11.42
N GLU A 58 10.03 8.79 -11.55
CA GLU A 58 10.77 7.52 -11.46
C GLU A 58 10.78 6.95 -10.04
N ALA A 59 10.83 7.80 -9.02
CA ALA A 59 10.74 7.38 -7.63
C ALA A 59 9.33 6.87 -7.31
N ALA A 60 8.31 7.61 -7.76
CA ALA A 60 6.91 7.24 -7.63
C ALA A 60 6.61 5.88 -8.29
N VAL A 61 7.10 5.62 -9.51
CA VAL A 61 6.93 4.31 -10.16
C VAL A 61 7.54 3.18 -9.33
N ARG A 62 8.77 3.35 -8.82
CA ARG A 62 9.42 2.34 -7.97
C ARG A 62 8.62 2.09 -6.69
N ARG A 63 8.13 3.15 -6.05
CA ARG A 63 7.30 3.09 -4.85
C ARG A 63 5.98 2.35 -5.11
N MET A 64 5.26 2.70 -6.17
CA MET A 64 3.98 2.10 -6.53
C MET A 64 4.12 0.62 -6.90
N ASN A 65 5.21 0.23 -7.57
CA ASN A 65 5.48 -1.18 -7.85
C ASN A 65 5.66 -2.01 -6.57
N TRP A 66 6.42 -1.48 -5.61
CA TRP A 66 6.56 -2.12 -4.30
C TRP A 66 5.20 -2.23 -3.58
N VAL A 67 4.43 -1.14 -3.50
CA VAL A 67 3.09 -1.12 -2.90
C VAL A 67 2.19 -2.21 -3.49
N ARG A 68 2.13 -2.32 -4.82
CA ARG A 68 1.30 -3.32 -5.50
C ARG A 68 1.77 -4.75 -5.20
N GLN A 69 3.09 -4.97 -5.10
CA GLN A 69 3.64 -6.26 -4.71
C GLN A 69 3.24 -6.64 -3.28
N GLU A 70 3.38 -5.72 -2.33
CA GLU A 70 2.97 -5.94 -0.93
C GLU A 70 1.48 -6.28 -0.83
N LEU A 71 0.61 -5.48 -1.45
CA LEU A 71 -0.84 -5.72 -1.43
C LEU A 71 -1.23 -7.04 -2.13
N THR A 72 -0.50 -7.43 -3.17
CA THR A 72 -0.68 -8.74 -3.80
C THR A 72 -0.31 -9.89 -2.85
N MET A 73 0.78 -9.74 -2.10
CA MET A 73 1.17 -10.71 -1.07
C MET A 73 0.15 -10.78 0.06
N LEU A 74 -0.49 -9.66 0.41
CA LEU A 74 -1.62 -9.67 1.34
C LEU A 74 -2.80 -10.43 0.74
N ALA A 75 -3.23 -10.11 -0.47
CA ALA A 75 -4.40 -10.74 -1.08
C ALA A 75 -4.24 -12.26 -1.34
N ALA A 76 -3.01 -12.78 -1.33
CA ALA A 76 -2.74 -14.19 -1.50
C ALA A 76 -3.42 -15.05 -0.41
N PRO A 77 -4.10 -16.16 -0.78
CA PRO A 77 -4.75 -17.03 0.19
C PRO A 77 -3.72 -17.64 1.14
N ARG A 78 -4.02 -17.63 2.45
CA ARG A 78 -3.24 -18.37 3.46
C ARG A 78 -3.26 -19.85 3.06
N ARG A 79 -2.13 -20.40 2.60
CA ARG A 79 -2.02 -21.84 2.39
C ARG A 79 -2.28 -22.53 3.73
N PRO A 80 -3.32 -23.36 3.87
CA PRO A 80 -3.49 -24.14 5.09
C PRO A 80 -2.28 -25.07 5.23
N HIS A 81 -1.56 -24.95 6.34
CA HIS A 81 -0.53 -25.89 6.72
C HIS A 81 -1.23 -27.17 7.21
N PHE A 82 -1.52 -28.09 6.29
CA PHE A 82 -1.92 -29.43 6.66
C PHE A 82 -0.65 -30.19 7.08
N ALA A 83 -0.46 -30.31 8.40
CA ALA A 83 0.54 -31.20 8.97
C ALA A 83 0.17 -32.65 8.64
N SER A 84 1.16 -33.43 8.20
CA SER A 84 1.09 -34.90 8.07
C SER A 84 1.51 -35.57 9.38
#